data_AF-A0A8H3AEJ4-F1
#
_entry.id   AF-A0A8H3AEJ4-F1
#
_cell.length_a   1.000
_cell.length_b   1.000
_cell.length_c   1.000
_cell.angle_alpha   90.00
_cell.angle_beta   90.00
_cell.angle_gamma   90.00
#
_symmetry.space_group_name_H-M   'P 1'
#
loop_
_entity.id
_entity.type
_entity.pdbx_description
1 polymer ?
#
loop_
_entity_poly.entity_id
_entity_poly.type
_entity_poly.pdbx_seq_one_letter_code
_entity_poly.pdbx_strand_id
1 'polypeptide(L)'
;MPSNVTVDDYSPLINYRGQWLDSFNLTEVDPFVHLYKESSFHSSRTDGSTATFEFRGIAVYIYGAKRGNHGYYKVSVDGGISQRFDGYAPTQPDGTDGIYQVPLFSRDGMKDTNHTVVLTNIINGRRPFVDIDFITWTRSTSQADNNKRYDDQEFQYPDTFETWKVLKNQEGYLQGTAHRTTTYGARAILEFDGSDILLYGGTGPDHGLFKVKVDGQPELTLNAAAPLEHPPSLLYASSNLEAGTHRLEVTNLQEGKMLDIDRAEVVPQRGTKLEVTNLQEGKMLDIDRAEVVPQRGTNQLTKGAIAGIVVGVVAGLAIISILLWIFFIKRRQTKRRFSTDLVGGSDDSQAAVMRTYSAGHNPMIVEPFRDEANRADGSGVTSSHEDHTDRARKANVPGSYVNRDPGFEPNAGSSGAGPRIERDAGALPPVYDEAN
;
A
#
# COMPACT_ATOMS: atom_id res chain seq x y z
N MET A 1 -20.64 10.02 5.30
CA MET A 1 -20.73 11.32 4.62
C MET A 1 -19.65 11.36 3.54
N PRO A 2 -19.85 12.02 2.41
CA PRO A 2 -18.74 12.41 1.54
C PRO A 2 -17.82 13.37 2.31
N SER A 3 -16.51 13.13 2.25
CA SER A 3 -15.44 13.93 2.86
C SER A 3 -14.28 14.00 1.87
N ASN A 4 -13.69 15.17 1.68
CA ASN A 4 -12.59 15.36 0.73
C ASN A 4 -11.24 15.34 1.46
N VAL A 5 -10.27 14.64 0.88
CA VAL A 5 -8.86 14.68 1.28
C VAL A 5 -8.05 15.12 0.06
N THR A 6 -7.10 16.04 0.29
CA THR A 6 -6.16 16.52 -0.73
C THR A 6 -4.75 16.07 -0.37
N VAL A 7 -3.98 15.73 -1.40
CA VAL A 7 -2.58 15.34 -1.33
C VAL A 7 -1.79 16.09 -2.41
N ASP A 8 -0.70 16.75 -2.02
CA ASP A 8 0.14 17.54 -2.94
C ASP A 8 1.03 16.65 -3.81
N ASP A 9 1.51 17.24 -4.89
CA ASP A 9 2.42 16.63 -5.86
C ASP A 9 3.66 15.96 -5.22
N TYR A 10 4.22 16.51 -4.14
CA TYR A 10 5.42 15.98 -3.46
C TYR A 10 5.14 14.85 -2.44
N SER A 11 3.89 14.40 -2.28
CA SER A 11 3.56 13.31 -1.34
C SER A 11 4.08 11.93 -1.79
N PRO A 12 4.52 11.06 -0.84
CA PRO A 12 4.91 9.69 -1.12
C PRO A 12 3.74 8.79 -1.60
N LEU A 13 2.49 9.27 -1.55
CA LEU A 13 1.32 8.55 -2.06
C LEU A 13 1.18 8.65 -3.59
N ILE A 14 1.88 9.58 -4.24
CA ILE A 14 1.89 9.72 -5.71
C ILE A 14 3.14 9.03 -6.27
N ASN A 15 2.97 7.84 -6.83
CA ASN A 15 4.04 7.03 -7.39
C ASN A 15 4.40 7.49 -8.81
N TYR A 16 5.38 8.39 -8.90
CA TYR A 16 5.95 8.85 -10.17
C TYR A 16 6.91 7.83 -10.78
N ARG A 17 6.79 7.64 -12.10
CA ARG A 17 7.74 6.86 -12.92
C ARG A 17 8.04 7.59 -14.22
N GLY A 18 9.25 7.41 -14.74
CA GLY A 18 9.79 8.14 -15.87
C GLY A 18 10.74 9.24 -15.39
N GLN A 19 10.59 10.45 -15.92
CA GLN A 19 11.35 11.62 -15.47
C GLN A 19 10.39 12.75 -15.11
N TRP A 20 10.33 13.10 -13.83
CA TRP A 20 9.52 14.18 -13.30
C TRP A 20 10.44 15.21 -12.64
N LEU A 21 10.10 16.48 -12.80
CA LEU A 21 10.75 17.62 -12.16
C LEU A 21 9.85 18.09 -11.02
N ASP A 22 10.36 17.94 -9.80
CA ASP A 22 9.90 18.64 -8.60
C ASP A 22 10.22 20.13 -8.76
N SER A 23 9.22 20.99 -8.56
CA SER A 23 9.30 22.43 -8.87
C SER A 23 9.09 23.34 -7.65
N PHE A 24 9.04 22.79 -6.42
CA PHE A 24 8.74 23.55 -5.21
C PHE A 24 9.59 24.81 -5.03
N ASN A 25 8.92 25.97 -4.97
CA ASN A 25 9.49 27.32 -4.87
C ASN A 25 10.55 27.69 -5.94
N LEU A 26 10.66 26.95 -7.06
CA LEU A 26 11.65 27.20 -8.10
C LEU A 26 11.26 28.36 -9.05
N THR A 27 11.09 29.57 -8.50
CA THR A 27 10.70 30.78 -9.23
C THR A 27 11.66 31.19 -10.35
N GLU A 28 12.93 30.79 -10.26
CA GLU A 28 13.94 30.98 -11.34
C GLU A 28 13.77 29.99 -12.51
N VAL A 29 13.08 28.86 -12.29
CA VAL A 29 12.79 27.84 -13.30
C VAL A 29 11.41 28.06 -13.93
N ASP A 30 10.41 28.42 -13.12
CA ASP A 30 9.10 28.87 -13.61
C ASP A 30 8.59 30.06 -12.79
N PRO A 31 8.43 31.27 -13.39
CA PRO A 31 7.98 32.45 -12.66
C PRO A 31 6.52 32.34 -12.18
N PHE A 32 5.74 31.41 -12.73
CA PHE A 32 4.34 31.16 -12.36
C PHE A 32 4.18 30.06 -11.32
N VAL A 33 5.27 29.52 -10.73
CA VAL A 33 5.20 28.50 -9.67
C VAL A 33 4.28 28.91 -8.51
N HIS A 34 4.22 30.21 -8.20
CA HIS A 34 3.37 30.80 -7.17
C HIS A 34 1.85 30.74 -7.43
N LEU A 35 1.41 30.26 -8.61
CA LEU A 35 0.00 30.04 -8.95
C LEU A 35 -0.47 28.60 -8.70
N TYR A 36 0.45 27.67 -8.44
CA TYR A 36 0.14 26.31 -7.99
C TYR A 36 -0.01 26.27 -6.46
N LYS A 37 -0.56 25.18 -5.91
CA LYS A 37 -0.76 25.00 -4.47
C LYS A 37 0.61 24.85 -3.76
N GLU A 38 0.74 25.49 -2.59
CA GLU A 38 2.00 25.64 -1.82
C GLU A 38 3.23 26.13 -2.63
N SER A 39 3.01 26.68 -3.84
CA SER A 39 4.08 26.92 -4.82
C SER A 39 4.87 25.65 -5.21
N SER A 40 4.19 24.52 -5.44
CA SER A 40 4.78 23.28 -5.96
C SER A 40 4.04 22.73 -7.19
N PHE A 41 4.75 21.97 -8.02
CA PHE A 41 4.16 21.07 -9.01
C PHE A 41 5.19 20.04 -9.51
N HIS A 42 4.76 18.82 -9.78
CA HIS A 42 5.57 17.81 -10.45
C HIS A 42 5.24 17.79 -11.94
N SER A 43 6.22 18.12 -12.79
CA SER A 43 6.04 18.15 -14.25
C SER A 43 6.87 17.10 -14.98
N SER A 44 6.35 16.55 -16.08
CA SER A 44 7.11 15.66 -16.97
C SER A 44 7.09 16.12 -18.41
N ARG A 45 8.27 16.07 -19.05
CA ARG A 45 8.47 16.27 -20.50
C ARG A 45 8.93 15.00 -21.22
N THR A 46 8.68 13.83 -20.63
CA THR A 46 9.08 12.52 -21.16
C THR A 46 7.85 11.69 -21.49
N ASP A 47 7.84 11.08 -22.69
CA ASP A 47 6.72 10.27 -23.16
C ASP A 47 6.58 9.00 -22.32
N GLY A 48 5.33 8.61 -22.01
CA GLY A 48 5.07 7.43 -21.18
C GLY A 48 5.42 7.57 -19.69
N SER A 49 5.92 8.73 -19.22
CA SER A 49 6.00 9.04 -17.78
C SER A 49 4.62 8.92 -17.14
N THR A 50 4.54 8.29 -15.97
CA THR A 50 3.28 8.08 -15.23
C THR A 50 3.33 8.69 -13.84
N ALA A 51 2.18 9.17 -13.37
CA ALA A 51 1.91 9.36 -11.96
C ALA A 51 0.76 8.41 -11.58
N THR A 52 0.95 7.61 -10.54
CA THR A 52 -0.03 6.62 -10.06
C THR A 52 -0.43 6.95 -8.63
N PHE A 53 -1.73 7.03 -8.37
CA PHE A 53 -2.28 7.29 -7.03
C PHE A 53 -3.31 6.21 -6.67
N GLU A 54 -3.15 5.63 -5.48
CA GLU A 54 -4.03 4.59 -4.94
C GLU A 54 -4.77 5.14 -3.72
N PHE A 55 -6.10 4.97 -3.70
CA PHE A 55 -6.96 5.57 -2.69
C PHE A 55 -8.19 4.70 -2.41
N ARG A 56 -8.84 4.94 -1.26
CA ARG A 56 -10.18 4.43 -0.99
C ARG A 56 -11.18 5.59 -1.07
N GLY A 57 -12.23 5.46 -1.89
CA GLY A 57 -13.27 6.48 -1.97
C GLY A 57 -14.19 6.38 -3.19
N ILE A 58 -15.08 7.36 -3.31
CA ILE A 58 -16.20 7.43 -4.27
C ILE A 58 -15.99 8.46 -5.40
N ALA A 59 -15.00 9.36 -5.29
CA ALA A 59 -14.61 10.28 -6.35
C ALA A 59 -13.10 10.59 -6.29
N VAL A 60 -12.51 10.98 -7.42
CA VAL A 60 -11.11 11.44 -7.54
C VAL A 60 -10.97 12.54 -8.59
N TYR A 61 -10.07 13.49 -8.32
CA TYR A 61 -9.82 14.69 -9.09
C TYR A 61 -8.32 14.95 -9.14
N ILE A 62 -7.74 15.07 -10.34
CA ILE A 62 -6.34 15.45 -10.54
C ILE A 62 -6.31 16.91 -10.98
N TYR A 63 -5.59 17.75 -10.24
CA TYR A 63 -5.39 19.16 -10.54
C TYR A 63 -3.98 19.41 -11.07
N GLY A 64 -3.86 20.47 -11.85
CA GLY A 64 -2.64 20.89 -12.54
C GLY A 64 -2.88 22.22 -13.23
N ALA A 65 -1.94 22.63 -14.08
CA ALA A 65 -2.14 23.74 -14.97
C ALA A 65 -2.49 23.27 -16.40
N LYS A 66 -3.08 24.18 -17.17
CA LYS A 66 -3.16 24.05 -18.63
C LYS A 66 -2.49 25.26 -19.25
N ARG A 67 -1.49 25.05 -20.10
CA ARG A 67 -0.48 26.06 -20.47
C ARG A 67 -0.02 25.96 -21.92
N GLY A 68 0.70 26.95 -22.42
CA GLY A 68 1.08 27.02 -23.85
C GLY A 68 1.96 25.86 -24.32
N ASN A 69 2.80 25.34 -23.43
CA ASN A 69 3.74 24.24 -23.64
C ASN A 69 3.19 22.84 -23.29
N HIS A 70 1.95 22.75 -22.78
CA HIS A 70 1.35 21.51 -22.27
C HIS A 70 0.67 20.66 -23.37
N GLY A 71 0.91 19.36 -23.33
CA GLY A 71 0.60 18.38 -24.36
C GLY A 71 -0.63 17.54 -24.08
N TYR A 72 -0.75 16.42 -24.78
CA TYR A 72 -1.77 15.42 -24.46
C TYR A 72 -1.30 14.54 -23.31
N TYR A 73 -2.25 14.10 -22.49
CA TYR A 73 -2.05 13.02 -21.53
C TYR A 73 -3.22 12.05 -21.62
N LYS A 74 -3.08 10.89 -21.00
CA LYS A 74 -4.18 9.97 -20.77
C LYS A 74 -4.35 9.70 -19.28
N VAL A 75 -5.57 9.41 -18.87
CA VAL A 75 -5.87 8.91 -17.53
C VAL A 75 -6.67 7.62 -17.63
N SER A 76 -6.29 6.62 -16.83
CA SER A 76 -7.03 5.38 -16.62
C SER A 76 -7.30 5.18 -15.14
N VAL A 77 -8.44 4.57 -14.83
CA VAL A 77 -8.84 4.20 -13.47
C VAL A 77 -9.13 2.70 -13.43
N ASP A 78 -8.65 2.02 -12.39
CA ASP A 78 -8.80 0.57 -12.15
C ASP A 78 -8.29 -0.33 -13.30
N GLY A 79 -7.25 0.11 -14.00
CA GLY A 79 -6.74 -0.57 -15.21
C GLY A 79 -7.68 -0.53 -16.42
N GLY A 80 -8.77 0.23 -16.35
CA GLY A 80 -9.72 0.44 -17.45
C GLY A 80 -9.13 1.21 -18.62
N ILE A 81 -9.90 1.30 -19.71
CA ILE A 81 -9.51 1.99 -20.96
C ILE A 81 -9.13 3.43 -20.66
N SER A 82 -7.89 3.82 -20.98
CA SER A 82 -7.39 5.18 -20.75
C SER A 82 -8.10 6.19 -21.66
N GLN A 83 -8.64 7.25 -21.08
CA GLN A 83 -9.20 8.39 -21.78
C GLN A 83 -8.09 9.41 -22.09
N ARG A 84 -8.09 10.04 -23.27
CA ARG A 84 -7.09 11.06 -23.66
C ARG A 84 -7.66 12.47 -23.48
N PHE A 85 -6.85 13.34 -22.90
CA PHE A 85 -7.13 14.75 -22.62
C PHE A 85 -6.03 15.64 -23.22
N ASP A 86 -6.30 16.94 -23.35
CA ASP A 86 -5.32 17.95 -23.75
C ASP A 86 -5.06 18.89 -22.56
N GLY A 87 -3.78 19.15 -22.26
CA GLY A 87 -3.30 20.06 -21.24
C GLY A 87 -3.07 21.48 -21.77
N TYR A 88 -3.34 21.75 -23.04
CA TYR A 88 -3.16 23.09 -23.59
C TYR A 88 -4.16 24.12 -23.07
N ALA A 89 -3.65 25.30 -22.72
CA ALA A 89 -4.39 26.56 -22.79
C ALA A 89 -3.46 27.66 -23.38
N PRO A 90 -4.00 28.71 -24.01
CA PRO A 90 -3.20 29.86 -24.42
C PRO A 90 -2.76 30.70 -23.21
N THR A 91 -1.75 31.55 -23.42
CA THR A 91 -1.48 32.70 -22.55
C THR A 91 -2.74 33.56 -22.41
N GLN A 92 -3.04 34.01 -21.20
CA GLN A 92 -4.24 34.75 -20.85
C GLN A 92 -4.07 36.26 -21.14
N PRO A 93 -5.16 37.06 -21.19
CA PRO A 93 -5.10 38.48 -21.59
C PRO A 93 -4.31 39.40 -20.64
N ASP A 94 -4.03 38.94 -19.43
CA ASP A 94 -3.18 39.58 -18.42
C ASP A 94 -1.67 39.30 -18.61
N GLY A 95 -1.31 38.33 -19.45
CA GLY A 95 0.05 37.85 -19.67
C GLY A 95 0.39 36.52 -18.98
N THR A 96 -0.53 35.92 -18.22
CA THR A 96 -0.30 34.66 -17.48
C THR A 96 -0.22 33.46 -18.44
N ASP A 97 0.79 32.58 -18.29
CA ASP A 97 1.01 31.42 -19.19
C ASP A 97 0.06 30.24 -18.93
N GLY A 98 -1.24 30.49 -19.07
CA GLY A 98 -2.28 29.48 -18.97
C GLY A 98 -3.22 29.67 -17.78
N ILE A 99 -3.78 28.57 -17.30
CA ILE A 99 -4.72 28.51 -16.18
C ILE A 99 -4.27 27.43 -15.20
N TYR A 100 -4.30 27.73 -13.89
CA TYR A 100 -3.65 26.97 -12.82
C TYR A 100 -4.70 26.43 -11.82
N GLN A 101 -4.34 25.42 -11.03
CA GLN A 101 -5.26 24.74 -10.10
C GLN A 101 -6.57 24.25 -10.77
N VAL A 102 -6.51 23.85 -12.05
CA VAL A 102 -7.67 23.39 -12.82
C VAL A 102 -7.76 21.87 -12.85
N PRO A 103 -8.97 21.28 -12.88
CA PRO A 103 -9.12 19.84 -13.02
C PRO A 103 -8.62 19.38 -14.40
N LEU A 104 -7.55 18.58 -14.39
CA LEU A 104 -7.06 17.82 -15.53
C LEU A 104 -7.92 16.57 -15.75
N PHE A 105 -8.31 15.92 -14.65
CA PHE A 105 -9.20 14.76 -14.65
C PHE A 105 -10.17 14.82 -13.46
N SER A 106 -11.37 14.28 -13.67
CA SER A 106 -12.34 14.05 -12.61
C SER A 106 -13.12 12.76 -12.88
N ARG A 107 -13.45 12.03 -11.82
CA ARG A 107 -14.39 10.91 -11.85
C ARG A 107 -15.08 10.78 -10.51
N ASP A 108 -16.41 10.78 -10.53
CA ASP A 108 -17.29 10.59 -9.37
C ASP A 108 -18.12 9.30 -9.53
N GLY A 109 -19.09 9.11 -8.63
CA GLY A 109 -20.03 7.98 -8.68
C GLY A 109 -19.39 6.59 -8.55
N MET A 110 -18.15 6.51 -8.05
CA MET A 110 -17.44 5.24 -7.86
C MET A 110 -17.97 4.52 -6.61
N LYS A 111 -17.68 3.23 -6.50
CA LYS A 111 -18.01 2.45 -5.30
C LYS A 111 -17.05 2.84 -4.18
N ASP A 112 -17.48 2.76 -2.92
CA ASP A 112 -16.55 2.95 -1.80
C ASP A 112 -15.64 1.70 -1.66
N THR A 113 -14.59 1.70 -2.47
CA THR A 113 -13.61 0.62 -2.63
C THR A 113 -12.22 1.22 -2.83
N ASN A 114 -11.19 0.36 -2.82
CA ASN A 114 -9.85 0.77 -3.21
C ASN A 114 -9.80 0.91 -4.74
N HIS A 115 -9.22 2.00 -5.21
CA HIS A 115 -9.15 2.43 -6.59
C HIS A 115 -7.73 2.88 -6.94
N THR A 116 -7.36 2.73 -8.21
CA THR A 116 -6.06 3.17 -8.73
C THR A 116 -6.29 4.10 -9.91
N VAL A 117 -5.82 5.36 -9.82
CA VAL A 117 -5.78 6.29 -10.95
C VAL A 117 -4.35 6.42 -11.46
N VAL A 118 -4.18 6.36 -12.78
CA VAL A 118 -2.89 6.50 -13.46
C VAL A 118 -3.01 7.58 -14.53
N LEU A 119 -2.29 8.68 -14.35
CA LEU A 119 -2.02 9.66 -15.41
C LEU A 119 -0.77 9.24 -16.19
N THR A 120 -0.75 9.46 -17.51
CA THR A 120 0.42 9.19 -18.36
C THR A 120 0.59 10.31 -19.38
N ASN A 121 1.81 10.85 -19.50
CA ASN A 121 2.17 11.83 -20.53
C ASN A 121 2.16 11.22 -21.94
N ILE A 122 1.74 11.97 -22.96
CA ILE A 122 1.74 11.56 -24.37
C ILE A 122 2.34 12.66 -25.26
N ILE A 123 3.56 12.44 -25.75
CA ILE A 123 4.26 13.38 -26.61
C ILE A 123 4.02 13.05 -28.08
N ASN A 124 3.13 13.80 -28.72
CA ASN A 124 2.80 13.68 -30.15
C ASN A 124 3.03 14.98 -30.93
N GLY A 125 3.80 15.93 -30.38
CA GLY A 125 4.00 17.25 -30.96
C GLY A 125 5.00 18.12 -30.20
N ARG A 126 4.92 19.45 -30.40
CA ARG A 126 5.85 20.44 -29.81
C ARG A 126 5.49 20.87 -28.37
N ARG A 127 4.44 20.30 -27.80
CA ARG A 127 3.99 20.54 -26.42
C ARG A 127 4.24 19.25 -25.62
N PRO A 128 5.39 19.09 -24.94
CA PRO A 128 5.78 17.82 -24.33
C PRO A 128 5.35 17.68 -22.86
N PHE A 129 4.83 18.75 -22.24
CA PHE A 129 4.62 18.81 -20.80
C PHE A 129 3.24 18.31 -20.35
N VAL A 130 3.22 17.66 -19.20
CA VAL A 130 2.06 17.61 -18.30
C VAL A 130 2.56 17.81 -16.87
N ASP A 131 1.78 18.47 -16.03
CA ASP A 131 2.05 18.63 -14.60
C ASP A 131 0.94 18.02 -13.73
N ILE A 132 1.25 17.88 -12.45
CA ILE A 132 0.31 17.64 -11.36
C ILE A 132 0.67 18.64 -10.24
N ASP A 133 -0.37 19.28 -9.72
CA ASP A 133 -0.35 20.29 -8.65
C ASP A 133 -0.77 19.62 -7.33
N PHE A 134 -1.96 19.03 -7.33
CA PHE A 134 -2.43 18.16 -6.25
C PHE A 134 -3.48 17.16 -6.76
N ILE A 135 -3.76 16.15 -5.95
CA ILE A 135 -4.87 15.22 -6.16
C ILE A 135 -5.84 15.35 -4.99
N THR A 136 -7.14 15.44 -5.28
CA THR A 136 -8.20 15.37 -4.27
C THR A 136 -9.02 14.11 -4.50
N TRP A 137 -9.38 13.40 -3.44
CA TRP A 137 -10.35 12.31 -3.51
C TRP A 137 -11.43 12.45 -2.44
N THR A 138 -12.60 11.89 -2.73
CA THR A 138 -13.75 11.90 -1.81
C THR A 138 -13.90 10.51 -1.19
N ARG A 139 -13.82 10.41 0.14
CA ARG A 139 -14.01 9.19 0.94
C ARG A 139 -15.39 9.16 1.61
N SER A 140 -15.84 7.97 2.02
CA SER A 140 -17.09 7.78 2.79
C SER A 140 -16.82 7.68 4.29
N THR A 141 -16.83 8.82 5.00
CA THR A 141 -16.57 8.89 6.45
C THR A 141 -17.81 8.56 7.31
N SER A 142 -17.61 8.24 8.59
CA SER A 142 -18.72 8.03 9.54
C SER A 142 -19.51 9.31 9.89
N GLN A 143 -18.87 10.49 9.79
CA GLN A 143 -19.45 11.81 10.05
C GLN A 143 -18.83 12.91 9.17
N ALA A 144 -19.37 14.13 9.20
CA ALA A 144 -18.81 15.27 8.45
C ALA A 144 -17.43 15.66 9.02
N ASP A 145 -16.56 16.25 8.19
CA ASP A 145 -15.16 16.54 8.54
C ASP A 145 -15.01 17.39 9.81
N ASN A 146 -14.63 16.71 10.90
CA ASN A 146 -14.40 17.26 12.23
C ASN A 146 -13.20 16.56 12.89
N ASN A 147 -12.17 16.27 12.08
CA ASN A 147 -11.02 15.45 12.44
C ASN A 147 -10.43 15.85 13.80
N LYS A 148 -10.26 14.89 14.73
CA LYS A 148 -9.37 15.11 15.87
C LYS A 148 -7.94 15.16 15.31
N ARG A 149 -7.22 16.23 15.61
CA ARG A 149 -5.76 16.30 15.42
C ARG A 149 -5.06 15.67 16.62
N TYR A 150 -3.97 14.96 16.33
CA TYR A 150 -3.00 14.45 17.30
C TYR A 150 -1.63 15.01 16.93
N ASP A 151 -0.99 15.67 17.87
CA ASP A 151 0.32 16.33 17.71
C ASP A 151 1.49 15.33 17.64
N ASP A 152 2.67 15.72 17.14
CA ASP A 152 3.87 14.87 17.17
C ASP A 152 4.23 14.41 18.60
N GLN A 153 3.87 15.22 19.60
CA GLN A 153 4.04 14.96 21.03
C GLN A 153 2.98 14.00 21.64
N GLU A 154 1.89 13.66 20.93
CA GLU A 154 0.88 12.68 21.38
C GLU A 154 1.23 11.23 20.98
N PHE A 155 2.23 11.02 20.13
CA PHE A 155 2.71 9.69 19.74
C PHE A 155 3.61 9.06 20.82
N GLN A 156 3.63 7.73 20.87
CA GLN A 156 4.54 6.95 21.69
C GLN A 156 5.79 6.55 20.89
N TYR A 157 6.96 6.88 21.45
CA TYR A 157 8.27 6.53 20.91
C TYR A 157 8.92 5.51 21.88
N PRO A 158 8.76 4.19 21.66
CA PRO A 158 9.23 3.16 22.58
C PRO A 158 10.76 3.00 22.56
N ASP A 159 11.38 3.43 21.46
CA ASP A 159 12.82 3.48 21.26
C ASP A 159 13.31 4.87 21.71
N THR A 160 14.41 4.96 22.47
CA THR A 160 14.67 6.07 23.42
C THR A 160 15.00 7.43 22.77
N PHE A 161 15.16 8.49 23.58
CA PHE A 161 15.52 9.85 23.16
C PHE A 161 16.80 9.97 22.29
N GLU A 162 17.68 8.97 22.29
CA GLU A 162 18.83 8.95 21.37
C GLU A 162 18.40 8.60 19.93
N THR A 163 17.30 7.86 19.80
CA THR A 163 16.67 7.37 18.55
C THR A 163 15.72 8.40 17.94
N TRP A 164 14.93 9.10 18.75
CA TRP A 164 13.95 10.12 18.30
C TRP A 164 14.26 11.50 18.90
N LYS A 165 14.31 12.51 18.03
CA LYS A 165 14.68 13.90 18.38
C LYS A 165 13.54 14.86 18.09
N VAL A 166 13.19 15.67 19.08
CA VAL A 166 12.23 16.76 18.93
C VAL A 166 12.89 17.94 18.20
N LEU A 167 12.37 18.26 17.02
CA LEU A 167 12.66 19.50 16.30
C LEU A 167 11.72 20.62 16.77
N LYS A 168 12.15 21.87 16.60
CA LYS A 168 11.41 23.07 17.01
C LYS A 168 11.58 24.18 16.00
N ASN A 169 10.65 25.13 16.00
CA ASN A 169 10.59 26.23 15.02
C ASN A 169 10.51 25.71 13.58
N GLN A 170 9.82 24.58 13.36
CA GLN A 170 9.63 24.00 12.04
C GLN A 170 8.44 24.70 11.35
N GLU A 171 8.65 25.31 10.19
CA GLU A 171 7.62 26.08 9.49
C GLU A 171 6.65 25.15 8.76
N GLY A 172 5.34 25.44 8.83
CA GLY A 172 4.27 24.59 8.29
C GLY A 172 3.87 23.40 9.18
N TYR A 173 4.66 23.07 10.20
CA TYR A 173 4.37 21.99 11.17
C TYR A 173 3.36 22.41 12.25
N LEU A 174 2.58 21.45 12.74
CA LEU A 174 1.66 21.63 13.85
C LEU A 174 2.45 22.02 15.11
N GLN A 175 2.01 23.10 15.77
CA GLN A 175 2.70 23.73 16.90
C GLN A 175 4.19 24.11 16.66
N GLY A 176 4.68 24.00 15.42
CA GLY A 176 6.08 24.23 15.05
C GLY A 176 7.05 23.15 15.53
N THR A 177 6.56 21.94 15.83
CA THR A 177 7.34 20.78 16.32
C THR A 177 7.29 19.60 15.36
N ALA A 178 8.28 18.70 15.49
CA ALA A 178 8.29 17.42 14.79
C ALA A 178 9.15 16.42 15.57
N HIS A 179 8.81 15.13 15.52
CA HIS A 179 9.72 14.08 15.95
C HIS A 179 10.43 13.47 14.75
N ARG A 180 11.76 13.60 14.70
CA ARG A 180 12.64 13.07 13.64
C ARG A 180 13.46 11.89 14.15
N THR A 181 13.56 10.82 13.36
CA THR A 181 14.57 9.76 13.54
C THR A 181 15.41 9.58 12.28
N THR A 182 16.63 9.05 12.44
CA THR A 182 17.47 8.55 11.34
C THR A 182 17.89 7.09 11.52
N THR A 183 17.31 6.40 12.50
CA THR A 183 17.73 5.04 12.91
C THR A 183 16.81 3.99 12.31
N TYR A 184 17.39 2.95 11.73
CA TYR A 184 16.66 1.82 11.17
C TYR A 184 15.87 1.07 12.26
N GLY A 185 14.61 0.76 11.99
CA GLY A 185 13.73 0.04 12.91
C GLY A 185 13.16 0.89 14.04
N ALA A 186 13.49 2.19 14.11
CA ALA A 186 12.91 3.14 15.05
C ALA A 186 11.42 3.38 14.75
N ARG A 187 10.60 3.48 15.80
CA ARG A 187 9.13 3.54 15.66
C ARG A 187 8.44 4.69 16.35
N ALA A 188 7.36 5.14 15.72
CA ALA A 188 6.33 6.00 16.29
C ALA A 188 5.00 5.22 16.30
N ILE A 189 4.27 5.28 17.42
CA ILE A 189 3.01 4.55 17.62
C ILE A 189 1.93 5.53 18.06
N LEU A 190 0.73 5.43 17.48
CA LEU A 190 -0.45 6.18 17.94
C LEU A 190 -1.64 5.25 18.16
N GLU A 191 -2.21 5.31 19.36
CA GLU A 191 -3.49 4.67 19.70
C GLU A 191 -4.61 5.70 19.51
N PHE A 192 -5.67 5.37 18.75
CA PHE A 192 -6.73 6.32 18.39
C PHE A 192 -8.11 5.66 18.23
N ASP A 193 -9.19 6.39 18.49
CA ASP A 193 -10.57 5.95 18.23
C ASP A 193 -11.14 6.73 17.02
N GLY A 194 -11.30 6.07 15.86
CA GLY A 194 -11.69 6.75 14.62
C GLY A 194 -12.02 5.83 13.45
N SER A 195 -12.76 6.30 12.45
CA SER A 195 -13.09 5.51 11.23
C SER A 195 -12.04 5.66 10.13
N ASP A 196 -11.17 6.66 10.26
CA ASP A 196 -10.18 7.07 9.27
C ASP A 196 -8.98 7.69 10.00
N ILE A 197 -7.78 7.57 9.43
CA ILE A 197 -6.57 8.26 9.87
C ILE A 197 -5.75 8.77 8.69
N LEU A 198 -5.23 9.99 8.83
CA LEU A 198 -4.35 10.67 7.90
C LEU A 198 -3.06 11.04 8.67
N LEU A 199 -1.90 10.59 8.22
CA LEU A 199 -0.59 10.86 8.84
C LEU A 199 0.18 11.89 8.01
N TYR A 200 0.72 12.91 8.65
CA TYR A 200 1.52 13.97 8.03
C TYR A 200 2.94 14.01 8.57
N GLY A 201 3.87 14.51 7.75
CA GLY A 201 5.28 14.68 8.06
C GLY A 201 6.09 15.17 6.86
N GLY A 202 7.36 15.49 7.07
CA GLY A 202 8.23 16.04 6.03
C GLY A 202 8.63 15.03 4.94
N THR A 203 8.95 15.56 3.77
CA THR A 203 9.55 14.85 2.63
C THR A 203 10.71 15.67 2.09
N GLY A 204 11.82 15.02 1.74
CA GLY A 204 13.08 15.73 1.48
C GLY A 204 14.23 14.87 0.97
N PRO A 205 15.37 15.47 0.58
CA PRO A 205 16.50 14.74 0.01
C PRO A 205 17.17 13.81 1.03
N ASP A 206 17.04 14.14 2.32
CA ASP A 206 17.55 13.36 3.44
C ASP A 206 16.56 12.41 4.10
N HIS A 207 15.35 12.31 3.57
CA HIS A 207 14.34 11.32 3.95
C HIS A 207 14.52 10.00 3.17
N GLY A 208 13.76 8.97 3.54
CA GLY A 208 13.92 7.64 2.94
C GLY A 208 12.72 6.72 3.09
N LEU A 209 13.00 5.42 3.02
CA LEU A 209 11.98 4.37 3.16
C LEU A 209 11.43 4.30 4.58
N PHE A 210 10.10 4.24 4.69
CA PHE A 210 9.39 3.94 5.92
C PHE A 210 8.29 2.91 5.64
N LYS A 211 7.78 2.26 6.68
CA LYS A 211 6.53 1.51 6.59
C LYS A 211 5.49 2.02 7.57
N VAL A 212 4.23 1.85 7.19
CA VAL A 212 3.06 2.15 8.02
C VAL A 212 2.21 0.89 8.15
N LYS A 213 1.64 0.70 9.34
CA LYS A 213 0.65 -0.33 9.62
C LYS A 213 -0.46 0.25 10.50
N VAL A 214 -1.71 -0.14 10.24
CA VAL A 214 -2.83 0.05 11.16
C VAL A 214 -3.33 -1.34 11.59
N ASP A 215 -3.38 -1.61 12.88
CA ASP A 215 -3.88 -2.85 13.48
C ASP A 215 -3.21 -4.12 12.89
N GLY A 216 -4.06 -5.06 12.43
CA GLY A 216 -3.68 -6.29 11.71
C GLY A 216 -3.64 -6.15 10.20
N GLN A 217 -3.81 -4.95 9.62
CA GLN A 217 -3.72 -4.74 8.17
C GLN A 217 -2.32 -5.06 7.63
N PRO A 218 -2.18 -5.32 6.31
CA PRO A 218 -0.86 -5.43 5.67
C PRO A 218 0.01 -4.19 5.93
N GLU A 219 1.32 -4.40 6.02
CA GLU A 219 2.28 -3.28 6.10
C GLU A 219 2.43 -2.64 4.73
N LEU A 220 2.37 -1.31 4.66
CA LEU A 220 2.61 -0.53 3.44
C LEU A 220 3.96 0.17 3.55
N THR A 221 4.89 -0.16 2.64
CA THR A 221 6.17 0.54 2.50
C THR A 221 6.02 1.74 1.57
N LEU A 222 6.48 2.90 2.02
CA LEU A 222 6.45 4.18 1.32
C LEU A 222 7.86 4.82 1.36
N ASN A 223 8.06 5.90 0.60
CA ASN A 223 9.35 6.57 0.47
C ASN A 223 9.18 8.08 0.59
N ALA A 224 9.64 8.68 1.67
CA ALA A 224 9.57 10.13 1.90
C ALA A 224 10.69 10.91 1.18
N ALA A 225 11.60 10.24 0.47
CA ALA A 225 12.69 10.89 -0.25
C ALA A 225 12.20 11.69 -1.47
N ALA A 226 12.45 13.00 -1.47
CA ALA A 226 12.09 13.94 -2.54
C ALA A 226 13.33 14.71 -3.06
N PRO A 227 13.32 15.29 -4.28
CA PRO A 227 14.43 16.09 -4.81
C PRO A 227 14.68 17.41 -4.06
N LEU A 228 13.65 18.01 -3.46
CA LEU A 228 13.69 19.23 -2.65
C LEU A 228 13.17 18.94 -1.23
N GLU A 229 13.44 19.81 -0.26
CA GLU A 229 12.89 19.73 1.11
C GLU A 229 11.54 20.44 1.15
N HIS A 230 10.49 19.76 1.64
CA HIS A 230 9.11 20.22 1.59
C HIS A 230 8.46 20.37 2.98
N PRO A 231 7.39 21.18 3.12
CA PRO A 231 6.55 21.23 4.33
C PRO A 231 5.78 19.90 4.55
N PRO A 232 5.09 19.72 5.70
CA PRO A 232 4.40 18.47 6.02
C PRO A 232 3.32 18.06 5.02
N SER A 233 3.64 17.08 4.18
CA SER A 233 2.69 16.47 3.25
C SER A 233 1.91 15.34 3.91
N LEU A 234 0.85 14.88 3.26
CA LEU A 234 0.14 13.66 3.65
C LEU A 234 1.03 12.45 3.30
N LEU A 235 1.59 11.80 4.32
CA LEU A 235 2.46 10.62 4.18
C LEU A 235 1.66 9.33 4.04
N TYR A 236 0.51 9.21 4.72
CA TYR A 236 -0.32 7.99 4.69
C TYR A 236 -1.79 8.29 4.98
N ALA A 237 -2.69 7.51 4.37
CA ALA A 237 -4.12 7.59 4.61
C ALA A 237 -4.74 6.19 4.76
N SER A 238 -5.68 6.04 5.69
CA SER A 238 -6.55 4.87 5.84
C SER A 238 -7.98 5.29 6.19
N SER A 239 -8.96 4.53 5.71
CA SER A 239 -10.38 4.86 5.75
C SER A 239 -11.23 3.59 5.85
N ASN A 240 -12.42 3.69 6.43
CA ASN A 240 -13.31 2.55 6.72
C ASN A 240 -12.65 1.51 7.64
N LEU A 241 -12.08 2.00 8.75
CA LEU A 241 -11.69 1.17 9.90
C LEU A 241 -12.96 0.69 10.64
N GLU A 242 -12.87 -0.47 11.32
CA GLU A 242 -13.99 -1.04 12.09
C GLU A 242 -14.28 -0.26 13.38
N ALA A 243 -15.33 -0.61 14.13
CA ALA A 243 -15.71 0.15 15.32
C ALA A 243 -14.82 -0.16 16.53
N GLY A 244 -13.93 0.75 16.93
CA GLY A 244 -13.11 0.59 18.14
C GLY A 244 -11.90 1.50 18.25
N THR A 245 -10.93 1.05 19.07
CA THR A 245 -9.61 1.64 19.24
C THR A 245 -8.63 0.97 18.28
N HIS A 246 -7.86 1.78 17.56
CA HIS A 246 -6.93 1.40 16.52
C HIS A 246 -5.51 1.82 16.87
N ARG A 247 -4.54 1.10 16.29
CA ARG A 247 -3.12 1.30 16.54
C ARG A 247 -2.36 1.51 15.24
N LEU A 248 -1.93 2.75 15.00
CA LEU A 248 -0.97 3.12 13.97
C LEU A 248 0.44 2.79 14.47
N GLU A 249 1.24 2.10 13.66
CA GLU A 249 2.68 1.90 13.87
C GLU A 249 3.44 2.32 12.60
N VAL A 250 4.33 3.30 12.75
CA VAL A 250 5.21 3.82 11.71
C VAL A 250 6.64 3.40 12.03
N THR A 251 7.40 2.91 11.05
CA THR A 251 8.78 2.44 11.25
C THR A 251 9.72 2.98 10.18
N ASN A 252 10.87 3.55 10.57
CA ASN A 252 11.93 3.88 9.63
C ASN A 252 12.59 2.59 9.10
N LEU A 253 12.75 2.48 7.78
CA LEU A 253 13.35 1.33 7.10
C LEU A 253 14.74 1.61 6.50
N GLN A 254 15.33 2.78 6.76
CA GLN A 254 16.61 3.16 6.16
C GLN A 254 17.54 3.92 7.13
N GLU A 255 18.61 3.25 7.56
CA GLU A 255 19.64 3.84 8.44
C GLU A 255 20.28 5.08 7.79
N GLY A 256 20.42 6.15 8.57
CA GLY A 256 20.96 7.43 8.12
C GLY A 256 20.00 8.28 7.29
N LYS A 257 18.78 7.82 7.00
CA LYS A 257 17.73 8.61 6.34
C LYS A 257 16.59 8.94 7.30
N MET A 258 16.03 10.12 7.10
CA MET A 258 15.06 10.77 7.97
C MET A 258 13.66 10.18 7.80
N LEU A 259 12.97 10.05 8.93
CA LEU A 259 11.53 9.90 9.03
C LEU A 259 11.04 10.91 10.06
N ASP A 260 10.08 11.75 9.65
CA ASP A 260 9.49 12.80 10.47
C ASP A 260 8.01 12.56 10.71
N ILE A 261 7.56 12.82 11.94
CA ILE A 261 6.15 12.84 12.33
C ILE A 261 5.78 14.29 12.69
N ASP A 262 4.74 14.81 12.04
CA ASP A 262 4.15 16.13 12.30
C ASP A 262 2.83 16.00 13.08
N ARG A 263 1.85 15.30 12.49
CA ARG A 263 0.54 15.08 13.12
C ARG A 263 -0.17 13.87 12.54
N ALA A 264 -1.17 13.37 13.26
CA ALA A 264 -2.25 12.61 12.65
C ALA A 264 -3.56 13.40 12.68
N GLU A 265 -4.39 13.24 11.65
CA GLU A 265 -5.79 13.65 11.65
C GLU A 265 -6.69 12.40 11.60
N VAL A 266 -7.51 12.23 12.63
CA VAL A 266 -8.38 11.07 12.82
C VAL A 266 -9.82 11.52 12.67
N VAL A 267 -10.61 10.88 11.79
CA VAL A 267 -12.07 11.10 11.76
C VAL A 267 -12.66 10.37 12.95
N PRO A 268 -13.21 11.05 13.97
CA PRO A 268 -13.77 10.37 15.13
C PRO A 268 -14.98 9.54 14.70
N GLN A 269 -15.19 8.40 15.33
CA GLN A 269 -16.35 7.58 15.01
C GLN A 269 -17.63 8.24 15.52
N ARG A 270 -18.70 8.13 14.72
CA ARG A 270 -20.04 8.56 15.14
C ARG A 270 -20.58 7.61 16.22
N GLY A 271 -20.29 7.93 17.48
CA GLY A 271 -20.73 7.17 18.64
C GLY A 271 -22.22 6.85 18.57
N THR A 272 -22.58 5.56 18.71
CA THR A 272 -23.96 5.10 18.71
C THR A 272 -24.64 5.47 20.02
N LYS A 273 -25.07 6.74 20.13
CA LYS A 273 -25.87 7.24 21.24
C LYS A 273 -27.20 6.49 21.28
N LEU A 274 -27.23 5.41 22.06
CA LEU A 274 -28.42 4.62 22.31
C LEU A 274 -29.37 5.44 23.17
N GLU A 275 -30.33 6.11 22.53
CA GLU A 275 -31.41 6.82 23.22
C GLU A 275 -32.37 5.82 23.87
N VAL A 276 -31.99 5.31 25.05
CA VAL A 276 -32.84 4.48 25.89
C VAL A 276 -33.88 5.38 26.57
N THR A 277 -34.95 5.72 25.85
CA THR A 277 -36.07 6.49 26.40
C THR A 277 -36.81 5.67 27.45
N ASN A 278 -36.48 5.86 28.73
CA ASN A 278 -37.22 5.22 29.82
C ASN A 278 -38.59 5.90 29.97
N LEU A 279 -39.64 5.24 29.46
CA LEU A 279 -41.00 5.76 29.24
C LEU A 279 -41.78 6.15 30.52
N GLN A 280 -41.17 6.15 31.70
CA GLN A 280 -41.84 6.46 32.97
C GLN A 280 -41.38 7.74 33.67
N GLU A 281 -40.25 8.36 33.30
CA GLU A 281 -39.70 9.48 34.10
C GLU A 281 -39.10 10.66 33.30
N GLY A 282 -39.14 10.65 31.97
CA GLY A 282 -38.78 11.80 31.12
C GLY A 282 -37.31 12.25 31.18
N LYS A 283 -36.47 11.54 31.93
CA LYS A 283 -35.06 11.87 32.16
C LYS A 283 -34.18 11.18 31.11
N MET A 284 -33.55 11.98 30.25
CA MET A 284 -32.49 11.48 29.36
C MET A 284 -31.32 10.95 30.19
N LEU A 285 -30.87 9.74 29.87
CA LEU A 285 -29.58 9.20 30.30
C LEU A 285 -28.58 9.43 29.17
N ASP A 286 -27.48 10.11 29.47
CA ASP A 286 -26.37 10.20 28.51
C ASP A 286 -25.48 8.96 28.67
N ILE A 287 -25.39 8.16 27.62
CA ILE A 287 -24.64 6.89 27.60
C ILE A 287 -23.39 7.11 26.75
N ASP A 288 -22.31 7.46 27.43
CA ASP A 288 -21.00 7.80 26.84
C ASP A 288 -20.32 6.60 26.15
N ARG A 289 -20.60 5.37 26.61
CA ARG A 289 -20.13 4.13 25.99
C ARG A 289 -21.12 2.98 26.18
N ALA A 290 -21.37 2.23 25.11
CA ALA A 290 -22.14 0.98 25.15
C ALA A 290 -21.20 -0.22 24.95
N GLU A 291 -20.73 -0.82 26.04
CA GLU A 291 -19.89 -2.02 25.99
C GLU A 291 -20.75 -3.28 25.83
N VAL A 292 -20.56 -4.02 24.73
CA VAL A 292 -21.16 -5.35 24.53
C VAL A 292 -20.38 -6.37 25.35
N VAL A 293 -20.60 -6.37 26.67
CA VAL A 293 -20.02 -7.37 27.59
C VAL A 293 -20.50 -8.76 27.14
N PRO A 294 -19.61 -9.67 26.68
CA PRO A 294 -20.02 -11.00 26.29
C PRO A 294 -20.44 -11.74 27.56
N GLN A 295 -21.74 -12.04 27.69
CA GLN A 295 -22.17 -12.92 28.78
C GLN A 295 -21.39 -14.24 28.67
N ARG A 296 -20.73 -14.64 29.77
CA ARG A 296 -20.16 -15.99 29.88
C ARG A 296 -21.30 -16.99 29.73
N GLY A 297 -21.45 -17.52 28.51
CA GLY A 297 -22.41 -18.56 28.21
C GLY A 297 -22.21 -19.71 29.18
N THR A 298 -23.20 -20.00 30.00
CA THR A 298 -23.22 -21.27 30.71
C THR A 298 -23.32 -22.36 29.64
N ASN A 299 -22.41 -23.34 29.67
CA ASN A 299 -22.30 -24.39 28.65
C ASN A 299 -23.47 -25.39 28.76
N GLN A 300 -24.69 -24.92 28.54
CA GLN A 300 -25.89 -25.75 28.40
C GLN A 300 -26.11 -26.03 26.92
N LEU A 301 -26.03 -27.32 26.58
CA LEU A 301 -26.39 -27.81 25.25
C LEU A 301 -27.81 -27.37 24.90
N THR A 302 -28.01 -26.90 23.67
CA THR A 302 -29.35 -26.49 23.20
C THR A 302 -30.33 -27.67 23.31
N LYS A 303 -31.62 -27.39 23.48
CA LYS A 303 -32.65 -28.45 23.56
C LYS A 303 -32.62 -29.39 22.35
N GLY A 304 -32.24 -28.87 21.17
CA GLY A 304 -31.99 -29.65 19.96
C GLY A 304 -30.74 -30.53 20.02
N ALA A 305 -29.62 -30.04 20.56
CA ALA A 305 -28.41 -30.83 20.77
C ALA A 305 -28.64 -31.98 21.77
N ILE A 306 -29.37 -31.72 22.87
CA ILE A 306 -29.75 -32.76 23.85
C ILE A 306 -30.62 -33.83 23.17
N ALA A 307 -31.64 -33.42 22.39
CA ALA A 307 -32.48 -34.35 21.64
C ALA A 307 -31.69 -35.19 20.63
N GLY A 308 -30.77 -34.57 19.88
CA GLY A 308 -29.91 -35.25 18.92
C GLY A 308 -29.00 -36.31 19.57
N ILE A 309 -28.40 -36.00 20.71
CA ILE A 309 -27.57 -36.95 21.49
C ILE A 309 -28.42 -38.14 21.96
N VAL A 310 -29.62 -37.89 22.51
CA VAL A 310 -30.51 -38.96 22.98
C VAL A 310 -30.95 -39.88 21.83
N VAL A 311 -31.35 -39.32 20.68
CA VAL A 311 -31.72 -40.11 19.49
C VAL A 311 -30.54 -40.92 18.96
N GLY A 312 -29.34 -40.32 18.90
CA GLY A 312 -28.12 -41.00 18.48
C GLY A 312 -27.73 -42.17 19.38
N VAL A 313 -27.81 -42.00 20.71
CA VAL A 313 -27.52 -43.06 21.69
C VAL A 313 -28.55 -44.20 21.59
N VAL A 314 -29.84 -43.89 21.48
CA VAL A 314 -30.90 -44.91 21.35
C VAL A 314 -30.73 -45.70 20.04
N ALA A 315 -30.46 -45.02 18.91
CA ALA A 315 -30.21 -45.69 17.64
C ALA A 315 -28.94 -46.57 17.67
N GLY A 316 -27.84 -46.06 18.26
CA GLY A 316 -26.60 -46.82 18.44
C GLY A 316 -26.78 -48.07 19.29
N LEU A 317 -27.46 -47.96 20.43
CA LEU A 317 -27.76 -49.11 21.30
C LEU A 317 -28.68 -50.14 20.64
N ALA A 318 -29.64 -49.71 19.81
CA ALA A 318 -30.48 -50.60 19.02
C ALA A 318 -29.66 -51.40 17.99
N ILE A 319 -28.75 -50.73 17.26
CA ILE A 319 -27.84 -51.37 16.30
C ILE A 319 -26.91 -52.38 17.00
N ILE A 320 -26.30 -51.99 18.12
CA ILE A 320 -25.45 -52.89 18.92
C ILE A 320 -26.23 -54.12 19.41
N SER A 321 -27.48 -53.92 19.86
CA SER A 321 -28.37 -55.01 20.28
C SER A 321 -28.67 -56.00 19.14
N ILE A 322 -28.94 -55.50 17.93
CA ILE A 322 -29.18 -56.31 16.74
C ILE A 322 -27.91 -57.09 16.34
N LEU A 323 -26.73 -56.46 16.35
CA LEU A 323 -25.45 -57.12 16.05
C LEU A 323 -25.10 -58.23 17.05
N LEU A 324 -25.32 -57.98 18.35
CA LEU A 324 -25.16 -59.00 19.40
C LEU A 324 -26.15 -60.15 19.21
N TRP A 325 -27.41 -59.88 18.88
CA TRP A 325 -28.42 -60.90 18.62
C TRP A 325 -28.05 -61.79 17.42
N ILE A 326 -27.61 -61.20 16.30
CA ILE A 326 -27.10 -61.92 15.12
C ILE A 326 -25.87 -62.77 15.47
N PHE A 327 -24.94 -62.23 16.27
CA PHE A 327 -23.77 -62.98 16.75
C PHE A 327 -24.17 -64.20 17.60
N PHE A 328 -25.11 -64.04 18.53
CA PHE A 328 -25.61 -65.15 19.34
C PHE A 328 -26.41 -66.18 18.53
N ILE A 329 -27.14 -65.78 17.48
CA ILE A 329 -27.80 -66.71 16.56
C ILE A 329 -26.75 -67.54 15.80
N LYS A 330 -25.75 -66.90 15.17
CA LYS A 330 -24.66 -67.61 14.47
C LYS A 330 -23.90 -68.55 15.42
N ARG A 331 -23.63 -68.12 16.66
CA ARG A 331 -22.96 -68.91 17.70
C ARG A 331 -23.81 -70.06 18.26
N ARG A 332 -25.14 -70.03 18.09
CA ARG A 332 -26.04 -71.17 18.37
C ARG A 332 -26.09 -72.16 17.21
N GLN A 333 -26.05 -71.68 15.96
CA GLN A 333 -26.02 -72.56 14.77
C GLN A 333 -24.73 -73.38 14.68
N THR A 334 -23.57 -72.82 15.02
CA THR A 334 -22.29 -73.56 15.08
C THR A 334 -22.18 -74.58 16.22
N LYS A 335 -23.21 -74.72 17.08
CA LYS A 335 -23.33 -75.80 18.08
C LYS A 335 -24.36 -76.88 17.72
N ARG A 336 -24.75 -76.99 16.43
CA ARG A 336 -25.62 -78.08 15.91
C ARG A 336 -25.03 -78.83 14.70
N ARG A 337 -23.75 -79.23 14.78
CA ARG A 337 -23.17 -80.30 13.95
C ARG A 337 -22.13 -81.10 14.75
N PHE A 338 -22.54 -82.26 15.28
CA PHE A 338 -21.62 -83.28 15.76
C PHE A 338 -22.32 -84.66 15.80
N SER A 339 -21.60 -85.70 15.35
CA SER A 339 -21.97 -87.14 15.33
C SER A 339 -23.09 -87.62 14.38
N THR A 340 -23.03 -88.93 14.06
CA THR A 340 -23.77 -89.74 13.05
C THR A 340 -23.45 -89.37 11.58
N ASP A 341 -22.95 -90.24 10.69
CA ASP A 341 -22.47 -91.65 10.73
C ASP A 341 -21.26 -91.78 9.76
N LEU A 342 -20.20 -92.58 9.95
CA LEU A 342 -20.02 -94.06 9.95
C LEU A 342 -20.17 -94.75 8.57
N VAL A 343 -19.12 -95.51 8.17
CA VAL A 343 -18.97 -96.37 6.96
C VAL A 343 -18.90 -95.63 5.60
N GLY A 344 -18.00 -95.96 4.65
CA GLY A 344 -16.83 -96.87 4.67
C GLY A 344 -16.31 -97.23 3.26
N GLY A 345 -14.99 -97.44 3.13
CA GLY A 345 -14.29 -97.83 1.88
C GLY A 345 -14.21 -96.74 0.78
N SER A 346 -13.41 -96.86 -0.28
CA SER A 346 -12.16 -97.64 -0.50
C SER A 346 -11.62 -97.29 -1.91
N ASP A 347 -10.32 -97.00 -1.98
CA ASP A 347 -9.39 -97.09 -3.13
C ASP A 347 -9.63 -96.39 -4.50
N ASP A 348 -8.52 -95.82 -4.98
CA ASP A 348 -7.98 -95.88 -6.35
C ASP A 348 -8.65 -95.21 -7.59
N SER A 349 -8.14 -94.00 -7.85
CA SER A 349 -7.14 -93.75 -8.92
C SER A 349 -7.54 -93.19 -10.32
N GLN A 350 -6.82 -92.13 -10.70
CA GLN A 350 -6.29 -91.78 -12.04
C GLN A 350 -7.22 -91.45 -13.24
N ALA A 351 -6.57 -90.91 -14.29
CA ALA A 351 -7.08 -90.42 -15.60
C ALA A 351 -8.12 -89.27 -15.53
N ALA A 352 -7.87 -88.00 -15.89
CA ALA A 352 -7.05 -87.34 -16.93
C ALA A 352 -7.70 -87.27 -18.35
N VAL A 353 -7.30 -86.24 -19.13
CA VAL A 353 -7.79 -85.89 -20.50
C VAL A 353 -9.19 -85.22 -20.43
N MET A 354 -9.56 -84.17 -21.19
CA MET A 354 -9.12 -83.73 -22.53
C MET A 354 -8.93 -82.19 -22.67
N ARG A 355 -8.19 -81.76 -23.72
CA ARG A 355 -7.99 -80.34 -24.10
C ARG A 355 -8.84 -79.92 -25.31
N THR A 356 -9.22 -78.65 -25.34
CA THR A 356 -9.18 -77.72 -26.50
C THR A 356 -9.04 -76.30 -25.91
N TYR A 357 -8.00 -75.52 -26.16
CA TYR A 357 -7.69 -74.73 -27.39
C TYR A 357 -8.86 -73.80 -27.81
N SER A 358 -8.66 -72.51 -28.12
CA SER A 358 -7.40 -71.80 -28.46
C SER A 358 -7.37 -70.31 -28.03
N ALA A 359 -6.16 -69.74 -28.12
CA ALA A 359 -5.67 -68.35 -28.09
C ALA A 359 -6.61 -67.16 -27.73
N GLY A 360 -6.12 -66.14 -27.00
CA GLY A 360 -4.77 -66.01 -26.43
C GLY A 360 -4.40 -64.64 -25.85
N HIS A 361 -3.15 -64.56 -25.37
CA HIS A 361 -2.49 -63.43 -24.70
C HIS A 361 -3.08 -63.02 -23.33
N ASN A 362 -2.28 -63.32 -22.30
CA ASN A 362 -2.51 -63.03 -20.87
C ASN A 362 -1.22 -62.35 -20.31
N PRO A 363 -1.07 -62.00 -19.01
CA PRO A 363 -0.91 -60.59 -18.67
C PRO A 363 0.35 -60.30 -17.82
N MET A 364 0.31 -59.16 -17.12
CA MET A 364 1.16 -58.71 -15.99
C MET A 364 2.21 -59.67 -15.40
N ILE A 365 3.38 -59.11 -15.12
CA ILE A 365 4.19 -59.47 -13.94
C ILE A 365 4.36 -58.19 -13.09
N VAL A 366 4.41 -58.37 -11.77
CA VAL A 366 4.44 -57.33 -10.74
C VAL A 366 5.53 -57.68 -9.71
N GLU A 367 5.99 -56.69 -8.95
CA GLU A 367 6.64 -56.85 -7.63
C GLU A 367 8.18 -57.19 -7.60
N PRO A 368 8.90 -57.11 -6.44
CA PRO A 368 9.65 -55.88 -6.13
C PRO A 368 11.06 -56.08 -5.48
N PHE A 369 11.61 -54.98 -4.92
CA PHE A 369 12.60 -54.89 -3.81
C PHE A 369 14.00 -55.55 -3.97
N ARG A 370 15.05 -54.77 -3.65
CA ARG A 370 15.81 -54.94 -2.38
C ARG A 370 16.83 -53.83 -2.09
N ASP A 371 17.23 -53.77 -0.81
CA ASP A 371 18.19 -52.85 -0.18
C ASP A 371 19.64 -53.38 -0.17
N GLU A 372 20.50 -52.64 0.55
CA GLU A 372 21.86 -52.95 1.05
C GLU A 372 23.08 -52.74 0.10
N ALA A 373 24.31 -52.46 0.59
CA ALA A 373 24.77 -51.69 1.77
C ALA A 373 26.32 -51.51 1.76
N ASN A 374 26.82 -50.54 2.56
CA ASN A 374 28.14 -50.51 3.24
C ASN A 374 29.49 -50.32 2.48
N ARG A 375 30.25 -49.29 2.95
CA ARG A 375 31.73 -49.26 3.24
C ARG A 375 32.73 -49.33 2.06
N ALA A 376 33.92 -48.71 2.08
CA ALA A 376 34.65 -47.75 2.95
C ALA A 376 35.93 -47.28 2.17
N ASP A 377 36.83 -46.33 2.54
CA ASP A 377 37.08 -45.35 3.63
C ASP A 377 38.09 -44.27 3.09
N GLY A 378 38.67 -43.26 3.78
CA GLY A 378 38.57 -42.83 5.20
C GLY A 378 39.80 -42.11 5.83
N SER A 379 40.49 -41.14 5.18
CA SER A 379 41.57 -40.34 5.86
C SER A 379 41.85 -38.96 5.22
N GLY A 380 42.42 -37.93 5.90
CA GLY A 380 42.68 -37.74 7.34
C GLY A 380 43.85 -36.78 7.70
N VAL A 381 43.59 -35.65 8.41
CA VAL A 381 44.55 -34.64 8.98
C VAL A 381 45.54 -33.98 7.98
N THR A 382 46.36 -32.93 8.23
CA THR A 382 46.66 -31.91 9.29
C THR A 382 46.59 -30.48 8.66
N SER A 383 46.69 -29.28 9.26
CA SER A 383 47.07 -28.61 10.55
C SER A 383 48.31 -27.67 10.50
N SER A 384 48.16 -26.48 11.11
CA SER A 384 49.18 -25.60 11.77
C SER A 384 50.35 -24.90 11.02
N HIS A 385 50.45 -23.58 11.26
CA HIS A 385 51.67 -22.70 11.27
C HIS A 385 52.41 -22.46 9.92
N GLU A 386 53.25 -21.42 9.74
CA GLU A 386 53.76 -20.37 10.66
C GLU A 386 53.98 -18.99 9.97
N ASP A 387 54.34 -17.99 10.78
CA ASP A 387 54.67 -16.59 10.46
C ASP A 387 56.07 -16.41 9.80
N HIS A 388 56.31 -15.33 9.03
CA HIS A 388 57.52 -14.45 9.15
C HIS A 388 57.73 -13.37 8.04
N THR A 389 57.71 -12.10 8.46
CA THR A 389 58.61 -10.94 8.08
C THR A 389 58.82 -10.42 6.63
N ASP A 390 58.84 -9.08 6.53
CA ASP A 390 59.74 -8.16 5.78
C ASP A 390 60.39 -8.58 4.43
N ARG A 391 60.54 -7.70 3.42
CA ARG A 391 61.03 -6.30 3.51
C ARG A 391 60.80 -5.49 2.23
N ALA A 392 60.78 -4.16 2.33
CA ALA A 392 60.51 -3.23 1.22
C ALA A 392 61.64 -3.05 0.17
N ARG A 393 61.26 -2.69 -1.07
CA ARG A 393 62.07 -1.88 -2.02
C ARG A 393 61.19 -0.90 -2.83
N LYS A 394 61.77 0.22 -3.25
CA LYS A 394 61.13 1.33 -3.99
C LYS A 394 61.12 1.08 -5.50
N ALA A 395 60.15 1.64 -6.25
CA ALA A 395 60.38 2.78 -7.17
C ALA A 395 59.14 3.18 -8.03
N ASN A 396 59.16 4.44 -8.45
CA ASN A 396 58.49 5.07 -9.61
C ASN A 396 56.94 5.26 -9.68
N VAL A 397 56.59 6.54 -9.55
CA VAL A 397 55.45 7.33 -10.09
C VAL A 397 56.14 8.66 -10.55
N PRO A 398 55.57 9.58 -11.37
CA PRO A 398 54.18 9.66 -11.82
C PRO A 398 53.98 10.01 -13.32
N GLY A 399 52.71 10.22 -13.71
CA GLY A 399 52.33 10.90 -14.95
C GLY A 399 50.97 11.59 -14.79
N SER A 400 50.96 12.92 -14.74
CA SER A 400 49.75 13.75 -14.74
C SER A 400 49.87 14.80 -15.85
N TYR A 401 48.78 15.03 -16.58
CA TYR A 401 48.76 15.99 -17.70
C TYR A 401 47.87 17.20 -17.40
N VAL A 402 48.46 18.38 -17.56
CA VAL A 402 47.81 19.68 -17.71
C VAL A 402 48.48 20.33 -18.92
N ASN A 403 47.73 21.07 -19.73
CA ASN A 403 48.33 21.93 -20.76
C ASN A 403 47.47 23.19 -20.98
N ARG A 404 48.11 24.28 -21.39
CA ARG A 404 47.50 25.59 -21.64
C ARG A 404 48.06 26.19 -22.94
N ASP A 405 47.16 26.77 -23.74
CA ASP A 405 47.33 27.93 -24.63
C ASP A 405 48.47 27.88 -25.70
N PRO A 406 48.35 28.65 -26.81
CA PRO A 406 48.53 30.10 -26.79
C PRO A 406 47.38 30.86 -27.47
N GLY A 407 47.16 32.11 -27.04
CA GLY A 407 46.01 32.94 -27.47
C GLY A 407 46.26 33.83 -28.69
N PHE A 408 45.26 34.67 -28.98
CA PHE A 408 45.34 35.78 -29.93
C PHE A 408 44.40 36.92 -29.51
N GLU A 409 44.83 38.16 -29.72
CA GLU A 409 44.10 39.43 -29.56
C GLU A 409 44.45 40.31 -30.79
N PRO A 410 43.77 41.45 -31.13
CA PRO A 410 43.31 42.47 -30.17
C PRO A 410 42.02 43.27 -30.54
N ASN A 411 41.80 44.32 -29.73
CA ASN A 411 41.16 45.61 -30.04
C ASN A 411 39.63 45.82 -29.87
N ALA A 412 39.29 47.07 -29.56
CA ALA A 412 37.96 47.56 -29.18
C ALA A 412 37.47 48.70 -30.11
N GLY A 413 36.15 48.98 -30.14
CA GLY A 413 35.57 50.03 -30.98
C GLY A 413 34.10 50.36 -30.68
N SER A 414 33.90 51.52 -30.06
CA SER A 414 32.67 52.27 -29.74
C SER A 414 31.34 52.12 -30.55
N SER A 415 30.24 52.32 -29.80
CA SER A 415 29.04 53.15 -30.11
C SER A 415 27.99 52.71 -31.17
N GLY A 416 26.79 53.31 -31.04
CA GLY A 416 25.58 53.04 -31.85
C GLY A 416 24.47 52.38 -30.99
N ALA A 417 23.51 53.11 -30.41
CA ALA A 417 22.39 53.83 -31.04
C ALA A 417 21.44 52.90 -31.83
N GLY A 418 20.17 52.82 -31.42
CA GLY A 418 19.14 52.05 -32.12
C GLY A 418 17.85 52.85 -32.37
N PRO A 419 16.88 52.30 -33.12
CA PRO A 419 15.47 52.71 -33.12
C PRO A 419 14.67 51.75 -32.19
N ARG A 420 13.69 52.16 -31.38
CA ARG A 420 12.60 53.13 -31.59
C ARG A 420 11.71 52.74 -32.77
N ILE A 421 10.86 51.74 -32.56
CA ILE A 421 9.61 51.56 -33.32
C ILE A 421 8.52 52.36 -32.60
N GLU A 422 7.61 52.94 -33.37
CA GLU A 422 6.65 53.93 -32.89
C GLU A 422 5.41 53.28 -32.26
N ARG A 423 4.67 54.09 -31.50
CA ARG A 423 3.31 53.76 -31.09
C ARG A 423 2.40 54.06 -32.29
N ASP A 424 1.45 53.17 -32.56
CA ASP A 424 0.22 53.56 -33.24
C ASP A 424 -0.98 53.18 -32.37
N ALA A 425 -2.13 53.83 -32.57
CA ALA A 425 -3.17 53.93 -31.57
C ALA A 425 -4.56 53.56 -32.08
N GLY A 426 -5.42 53.11 -31.16
CA GLY A 426 -6.87 53.21 -31.33
C GLY A 426 -7.67 51.91 -31.37
N ALA A 427 -8.03 51.41 -30.18
CA ALA A 427 -9.35 50.82 -29.95
C ALA A 427 -9.72 51.01 -28.47
N LEU A 428 -10.85 51.66 -28.19
CA LEU A 428 -11.43 51.70 -26.84
C LEU A 428 -12.36 50.48 -26.67
N PRO A 429 -12.32 49.78 -25.53
CA PRO A 429 -13.33 48.76 -25.21
C PRO A 429 -14.70 49.43 -24.91
N PRO A 430 -15.83 48.75 -25.14
CA PRO A 430 -17.14 49.25 -24.79
C PRO A 430 -17.35 49.28 -23.27
N VAL A 431 -18.11 50.28 -22.80
CA VAL A 431 -18.59 50.37 -21.42
C VAL A 431 -19.70 49.34 -21.18
N TYR A 432 -19.67 48.71 -20.01
CA TYR A 432 -20.82 48.02 -19.43
C TYR A 432 -21.10 48.66 -18.06
N ASP A 433 -22.31 49.18 -17.87
CA ASP A 433 -22.76 49.72 -16.58
C ASP A 433 -23.23 48.58 -15.65
N GLU A 434 -22.83 48.63 -14.38
CA GLU A 434 -23.45 47.86 -13.30
C GLU A 434 -24.55 48.69 -12.61
N ALA A 435 -25.82 48.27 -12.68
CA ALA A 435 -26.87 48.72 -11.75
C ALA A 435 -28.16 47.86 -11.80
N ASN A 436 -28.26 46.92 -10.85
CA ASN A 436 -29.46 46.35 -10.17
C ASN A 436 -29.49 44.82 -10.12
#